data_AF-A0A2A4QEQ4-F1
#
_entry.id   AF-A0A2A4QEQ4-F1
#
_cell.length_a   1.000
_cell.length_b   1.000
_cell.length_c   1.000
_cell.angle_alpha   90.00
_cell.angle_beta   90.00
_cell.angle_gamma   90.00
#
_symmetry.space_group_name_H-M   'P 1'
#
loop_
_entity.id
_entity.type
_entity.pdbx_description
1 polymer ?
#
loop_
_entity_poly.entity_id
_entity_poly.type
_entity_poly.pdbx_seq_one_letter_code
_entity_poly.pdbx_strand_id
1 'polypeptide(L)'
;VDMDFAYFNSTAEELNFKKEIGKSRTSYSWSSTVDKKYKSESAGPPVQSFLPHVVPKIKSYKFKGEETKILEDLVDLNRWYSTLLGKVNDVESKEIRELVDSITDGTDSDYEKVKQIYYWVQDNIKYIAFEADMEGFIPKPATEVCKNKYGDCKGMSSLTNEMLKMAGIKSYFTWIGSRDIPYRYNELVSPIVDNHMIVTYIDGDKYYFLDATGSVVSLDLTTGFIQGKEALIHFDSSNYIVRKVPIADKSMNLEDDTTYLYIKSSGMLVGNSVYQASGLSASALRAAVSSKSDKERKEFVERYYTKGNNKCDIISAKFENVANRDLPIALAINFTIEDYVTLSADELYINMHLSKSSIRDKIDKERENSIVIDHKYTSTTNVFLEIPEGYEISYVPENSSGSTDFTGYAIKYYKESAGLLRMEEQVYEDYLELSPDNFSAWNDVRKSRANSYSEVVILKKLK
;
A
#
# COMPACT_ATOMS: atom_id res chain seq x y z
N VAL A 1 12.14 -20.33 35.13
CA VAL A 1 11.69 -19.48 34.01
C VAL A 1 10.64 -18.56 34.57
N ASP A 2 10.85 -17.25 34.45
CA ASP A 2 9.87 -16.22 34.74
C ASP A 2 9.02 -15.99 33.49
N MET A 3 7.70 -16.13 33.63
CA MET A 3 6.74 -16.06 32.53
C MET A 3 5.81 -14.88 32.79
N ASP A 4 5.37 -14.23 31.72
CA ASP A 4 4.32 -13.23 31.74
C ASP A 4 3.34 -13.50 30.59
N PHE A 5 2.12 -12.99 30.70
CA PHE A 5 1.01 -13.31 29.81
C PHE A 5 0.28 -12.02 29.42
N ALA A 6 0.36 -11.66 28.14
CA ALA A 6 -0.43 -10.57 27.61
C ALA A 6 -1.81 -11.08 27.19
N TYR A 7 -2.86 -10.40 27.63
CA TYR A 7 -4.25 -10.73 27.32
C TYR A 7 -4.78 -9.69 26.33
N PHE A 8 -5.37 -10.16 25.24
CA PHE A 8 -5.94 -9.30 24.19
C PHE A 8 -7.40 -9.66 23.97
N ASN A 9 -8.23 -8.62 23.84
CA ASN A 9 -9.69 -8.74 23.69
C ASN A 9 -10.34 -9.61 24.77
N SER A 10 -9.67 -9.77 25.92
CA SER A 10 -10.13 -10.53 27.06
C SER A 10 -9.26 -10.26 28.30
N THR A 11 -9.58 -10.91 29.42
CA THR A 11 -8.86 -10.83 30.69
C THR A 11 -8.53 -12.21 31.23
N ALA A 12 -7.67 -12.28 32.26
CA ALA A 12 -7.34 -13.53 32.93
C ALA A 12 -8.58 -14.19 33.58
N GLU A 13 -9.48 -13.35 34.12
CA GLU A 13 -10.73 -13.73 34.75
C GLU A 13 -11.70 -14.35 33.74
N GLU A 14 -11.90 -13.71 32.59
CA GLU A 14 -12.77 -14.20 31.52
C GLU A 14 -12.31 -15.55 30.95
N LEU A 15 -10.99 -15.77 30.90
CA LEU A 15 -10.40 -16.99 30.38
C LEU A 15 -10.16 -18.07 31.43
N ASN A 16 -10.77 -17.96 32.63
CA ASN A 16 -10.65 -18.92 33.72
C ASN A 16 -9.20 -19.40 33.95
N PHE A 17 -8.25 -18.48 33.98
CA PHE A 17 -6.83 -18.80 34.08
C PHE A 17 -6.50 -19.65 35.32
N LYS A 18 -5.69 -20.69 35.11
CA LYS A 18 -5.19 -21.57 36.19
C LYS A 18 -3.68 -21.77 36.08
N LYS A 19 -3.01 -21.72 37.23
CA LYS A 19 -1.60 -22.05 37.40
C LYS A 19 -1.46 -23.26 38.31
N GLU A 20 -0.85 -24.33 37.81
CA GLU A 20 -0.59 -25.55 38.57
C GLU A 20 0.92 -25.78 38.70
N ILE A 21 1.42 -25.86 39.93
CA ILE A 21 2.83 -26.09 40.22
C ILE A 21 3.02 -27.56 40.56
N GLY A 22 3.56 -28.34 39.63
CA GLY A 22 3.94 -29.74 39.82
C GLY A 22 5.41 -29.89 40.24
N LYS A 23 5.82 -31.13 40.54
CA LYS A 23 7.20 -31.45 40.97
C LYS A 23 8.26 -31.15 39.90
N SER A 24 7.94 -31.33 38.62
CA SER A 24 8.88 -31.17 37.49
C SER A 24 8.44 -30.15 36.44
N ARG A 25 7.21 -29.63 36.53
CA ARG A 25 6.66 -28.66 35.57
C ARG A 25 5.69 -27.72 36.26
N THR A 26 5.65 -26.47 35.79
CA THR A 26 4.54 -25.54 36.07
C THR A 26 3.68 -25.47 34.82
N SER A 27 2.36 -25.68 34.97
CA SER A 27 1.39 -25.58 33.89
C SER A 27 0.57 -24.30 34.04
N TYR A 28 0.34 -23.64 32.92
CA TYR A 28 -0.54 -22.48 32.79
C TYR A 28 -1.64 -22.85 31.81
N SER A 29 -2.90 -22.71 32.19
CA SER A 29 -4.05 -23.09 31.37
C SER A 29 -5.13 -22.02 31.38
N TRP A 30 -5.83 -21.92 30.27
CA TRP A 30 -6.95 -21.02 30.03
C TRP A 30 -8.09 -21.83 29.44
N SER A 31 -9.32 -21.48 29.80
CA SER A 31 -10.52 -22.08 29.24
C SER A 31 -11.63 -21.05 29.21
N SER A 32 -12.35 -20.95 28.09
CA SER A 32 -13.53 -20.10 27.97
C SER A 32 -14.61 -20.85 27.21
N THR A 33 -15.87 -20.58 27.55
CA THR A 33 -17.00 -20.81 26.65
C THR A 33 -17.14 -19.58 25.77
N VAL A 34 -17.17 -19.77 24.45
CA VAL A 34 -17.27 -18.67 23.48
C VAL A 34 -18.68 -18.68 22.91
N ASP A 35 -19.57 -17.87 23.49
CA ASP A 35 -20.96 -17.72 23.00
C ASP A 35 -21.04 -16.71 21.84
N LYS A 36 -20.11 -15.73 21.81
CA LYS A 36 -20.00 -14.73 20.75
C LYS A 36 -19.41 -15.37 19.47
N LYS A 37 -20.13 -15.25 18.36
CA LYS A 37 -19.59 -15.59 17.03
C LYS A 37 -18.73 -14.43 16.52
N TYR A 38 -17.57 -14.76 15.97
CA TYR A 38 -16.69 -13.80 15.31
C TYR A 38 -16.72 -14.07 13.81
N LYS A 39 -16.86 -13.01 13.01
CA LYS A 39 -16.83 -13.09 11.55
C LYS A 39 -15.46 -12.63 11.06
N SER A 40 -14.86 -13.40 10.17
CA SER A 40 -13.75 -12.92 9.34
C SER A 40 -14.34 -12.38 8.04
N GLU A 41 -14.01 -11.13 7.71
CA GLU A 41 -14.62 -10.39 6.61
C GLU A 41 -13.52 -9.87 5.67
N SER A 42 -13.81 -9.85 4.36
CA SER A 42 -12.85 -9.36 3.36
C SER A 42 -12.45 -7.91 3.64
N ALA A 43 -11.19 -7.57 3.36
CA ALA A 43 -10.59 -6.26 3.69
C ALA A 43 -10.76 -5.88 5.17
N GLY A 44 -10.94 -6.85 6.07
CA GLY A 44 -11.00 -6.63 7.51
C GLY A 44 -9.62 -6.57 8.15
N PRO A 45 -9.54 -6.13 9.41
CA PRO A 45 -8.34 -6.25 10.21
C PRO A 45 -8.00 -7.73 10.45
N PRO A 46 -6.75 -8.05 10.86
CA PRO A 46 -6.38 -9.40 11.25
C PRO A 46 -7.23 -9.86 12.44
N VAL A 47 -7.55 -11.16 12.51
CA VAL A 47 -8.47 -11.72 13.51
C VAL A 47 -8.02 -11.48 14.95
N GLN A 48 -6.71 -11.34 15.18
CA GLN A 48 -6.09 -11.00 16.45
C GLN A 48 -6.57 -9.63 16.98
N SER A 49 -7.07 -8.75 16.12
CA SER A 49 -7.59 -7.43 16.53
C SER A 49 -8.89 -7.52 17.32
N PHE A 50 -9.63 -8.62 17.21
CA PHE A 50 -10.93 -8.76 17.86
C PHE A 50 -11.18 -10.11 18.54
N LEU A 51 -10.35 -11.14 18.27
CA LEU A 51 -10.45 -12.42 18.95
C LEU A 51 -9.78 -12.38 20.34
N PRO A 52 -10.44 -12.90 21.38
CA PRO A 52 -9.82 -13.22 22.66
C PRO A 52 -8.62 -14.15 22.48
N HIS A 53 -7.45 -13.73 22.95
CA HIS A 53 -6.27 -14.59 22.95
C HIS A 53 -5.26 -14.17 24.01
N VAL A 54 -4.34 -15.10 24.31
CA VAL A 54 -3.26 -14.90 25.29
C VAL A 54 -1.93 -15.12 24.58
N VAL A 55 -1.00 -14.18 24.77
CA VAL A 55 0.37 -14.31 24.30
C VAL A 55 1.29 -14.57 25.50
N PRO A 56 1.78 -15.81 25.67
CA PRO A 56 2.79 -16.10 26.70
C PRO A 56 4.15 -15.55 26.27
N LYS A 57 4.87 -14.91 27.19
CA LYS A 57 6.24 -14.46 27.01
C LYS A 57 7.15 -14.92 28.15
N ILE A 58 8.41 -15.22 27.81
CA ILE A 58 9.46 -15.54 28.78
C ILE A 58 10.18 -14.25 29.13
N LYS A 59 9.96 -13.72 30.34
CA LYS A 59 10.65 -12.51 30.80
C LYS A 59 12.12 -12.79 31.06
N SER A 60 12.41 -13.83 31.84
CA SER A 60 13.76 -14.26 32.16
C SER A 60 13.81 -15.77 32.43
N TYR A 61 15.00 -16.35 32.43
CA TYR A 61 15.22 -17.67 32.99
C TYR A 61 16.50 -17.71 33.82
N LYS A 62 16.55 -18.67 34.74
CA LYS A 62 17.76 -18.96 35.52
C LYS A 62 18.34 -20.28 35.07
N PHE A 63 19.61 -20.27 34.70
CA PHE A 63 20.35 -21.48 34.33
C PHE A 63 21.72 -21.45 35.01
N LYS A 64 22.07 -22.51 35.74
CA LYS A 64 23.33 -22.61 36.51
C LYS A 64 23.61 -21.43 37.45
N GLY A 65 22.56 -20.82 38.01
CA GLY A 65 22.68 -19.70 38.96
C GLY A 65 22.74 -18.32 38.30
N GLU A 66 22.86 -18.24 36.98
CA GLU A 66 22.82 -16.99 36.23
C GLU A 66 21.40 -16.71 35.73
N GLU A 67 20.99 -15.45 35.82
CA GLU A 67 19.72 -14.97 35.29
C GLU A 67 19.93 -14.30 33.93
N THR A 68 19.20 -14.79 32.92
CA THR A 68 19.16 -14.19 31.59
C THR A 68 17.79 -13.56 31.38
N LYS A 69 17.75 -12.25 31.19
CA LYS A 69 16.55 -11.53 30.76
C LYS A 69 16.42 -11.61 29.24
N ILE A 70 15.18 -11.83 28.77
CA ILE A 70 14.86 -12.03 27.36
C ILE A 70 13.83 -11.00 26.89
N LEU A 71 12.66 -10.94 27.53
CA LEU A 71 11.52 -10.09 27.14
C LEU A 71 10.90 -9.33 28.32
N GLU A 72 11.72 -8.92 29.30
CA GLU A 72 11.23 -8.10 30.41
C GLU A 72 10.91 -6.68 29.96
N ASP A 73 11.76 -6.10 29.11
CA ASP A 73 11.55 -4.80 28.49
C ASP A 73 12.10 -4.75 27.05
N LEU A 74 11.92 -3.61 26.38
CA LEU A 74 12.39 -3.41 25.00
C LEU A 74 13.92 -3.36 24.88
N VAL A 75 14.66 -3.05 25.95
CA VAL A 75 16.13 -3.15 25.93
C VAL A 75 16.53 -4.61 25.81
N ASP A 76 15.85 -5.50 26.54
CA ASP A 76 16.09 -6.94 26.44
C ASP A 76 15.69 -7.51 25.07
N LEU A 77 14.56 -7.08 24.51
CA LEU A 77 14.16 -7.45 23.14
C LEU A 77 15.19 -6.98 22.10
N ASN A 78 15.62 -5.73 22.18
CA ASN A 78 16.68 -5.18 21.31
C ASN A 78 18.01 -5.93 21.47
N ARG A 79 18.38 -6.29 22.70
CA ARG A 79 19.58 -7.10 22.97
C ARG A 79 19.45 -8.47 22.31
N TRP A 80 18.28 -9.11 22.40
CA TRP A 80 18.03 -10.38 21.74
C TRP A 80 18.13 -10.24 20.21
N TYR A 81 17.53 -9.22 19.61
CA TYR A 81 17.71 -8.92 18.18
C TYR A 81 19.17 -8.71 17.79
N SER A 82 19.94 -8.01 18.62
CA SER A 82 21.38 -7.83 18.41
C SER A 82 22.13 -9.17 18.32
N THR A 83 21.72 -10.18 19.11
CA THR A 83 22.32 -11.53 19.02
C THR A 83 22.04 -12.23 17.70
N LEU A 84 20.91 -11.92 17.04
CA LEU A 84 20.52 -12.50 15.74
C LEU A 84 21.33 -11.91 14.59
N LEU A 85 21.76 -10.64 14.71
CA LEU A 85 22.68 -10.03 13.75
C LEU A 85 24.08 -10.63 13.86
N GLY A 86 24.49 -11.07 15.05
CA GLY A 86 25.70 -11.86 15.27
C GLY A 86 26.94 -11.31 14.55
N LYS A 87 27.48 -12.11 13.64
CA LYS A 87 28.66 -11.82 12.79
C LYS A 87 28.30 -11.61 11.31
N VAL A 88 27.03 -11.29 11.04
CA VAL A 88 26.56 -11.09 9.67
C VAL A 88 27.32 -9.91 9.07
N ASN A 89 27.94 -10.14 7.91
CA ASN A 89 28.78 -9.16 7.20
C ASN A 89 30.06 -8.73 7.94
N ASP A 90 30.63 -9.58 8.80
CA ASP A 90 31.92 -9.34 9.48
C ASP A 90 33.12 -9.20 8.52
N VAL A 91 33.00 -9.75 7.31
CA VAL A 91 34.04 -9.69 6.28
C VAL A 91 33.50 -8.95 5.07
N GLU A 92 34.12 -7.82 4.76
CA GLU A 92 33.79 -7.05 3.56
C GLU A 92 34.13 -7.84 2.30
N SER A 93 33.22 -7.82 1.31
CA SER A 93 33.45 -8.36 -0.03
C SER A 93 33.99 -7.28 -0.96
N LYS A 94 35.09 -7.59 -1.63
CA LYS A 94 35.70 -6.73 -2.67
C LYS A 94 34.71 -6.52 -3.82
N GLU A 95 33.97 -7.54 -4.20
CA GLU A 95 32.98 -7.51 -5.27
C GLU A 95 31.80 -6.57 -4.93
N ILE A 96 31.30 -6.60 -3.68
CA ILE A 96 30.27 -5.66 -3.25
C ILE A 96 30.83 -4.23 -3.18
N ARG A 97 32.07 -4.06 -2.71
CA ARG A 97 32.71 -2.74 -2.66
C ARG A 97 32.85 -2.12 -4.06
N GLU A 98 33.37 -2.87 -5.02
CA GLU A 98 33.48 -2.41 -6.43
C GLU A 98 32.12 -2.10 -7.05
N LEU A 99 31.09 -2.87 -6.70
CA LEU A 99 29.72 -2.60 -7.11
C LEU A 99 29.18 -1.30 -6.50
N VAL A 100 29.39 -1.08 -5.20
CA VAL A 100 28.97 0.14 -4.50
C VAL A 100 29.68 1.36 -5.09
N ASP A 101 31.00 1.29 -5.28
CA ASP A 101 31.79 2.37 -5.88
C ASP A 101 31.26 2.72 -7.29
N SER A 102 30.87 1.70 -8.07
CA SER A 102 30.28 1.89 -9.41
C SER A 102 28.87 2.48 -9.38
N ILE A 103 28.00 2.01 -8.49
CA ILE A 103 26.61 2.52 -8.36
C ILE A 103 26.59 3.97 -7.88
N THR A 104 27.54 4.33 -7.01
CA THR A 104 27.62 5.65 -6.37
C THR A 104 28.57 6.62 -7.04
N ASP A 105 29.17 6.23 -8.17
CA ASP A 105 30.08 7.08 -8.92
C ASP A 105 29.40 8.37 -9.40
N GLY A 106 30.14 9.48 -9.37
CA GLY A 106 29.66 10.78 -9.83
C GLY A 106 28.67 11.51 -8.92
N THR A 107 28.41 11.02 -7.69
CA THR A 107 27.61 11.74 -6.69
C THR A 107 28.30 11.84 -5.32
N ASP A 108 28.33 13.05 -4.76
CA ASP A 108 28.78 13.30 -3.38
C ASP A 108 27.62 13.37 -2.38
N SER A 109 26.37 13.33 -2.86
CA SER A 109 25.19 13.44 -2.01
C SER A 109 24.84 12.11 -1.36
N ASP A 110 24.84 12.06 -0.03
CA ASP A 110 24.43 10.87 0.73
C ASP A 110 23.01 10.44 0.35
N TYR A 111 22.09 11.39 0.14
CA TYR A 111 20.73 11.09 -0.32
C TYR A 111 20.72 10.34 -1.66
N GLU A 112 21.48 10.80 -2.65
CA GLU A 112 21.53 10.14 -3.96
C GLU A 112 22.22 8.78 -3.89
N LYS A 113 23.28 8.64 -3.08
CA LYS A 113 23.92 7.34 -2.84
C LYS A 113 22.96 6.34 -2.20
N VAL A 114 22.21 6.77 -1.17
CA VAL A 114 21.16 5.95 -0.54
C VAL A 114 20.15 5.50 -1.59
N LYS A 115 19.65 6.44 -2.39
CA LYS A 115 18.66 6.20 -3.43
C LYS A 115 19.15 5.18 -4.46
N GLN A 116 20.34 5.38 -5.00
CA GLN A 116 20.93 4.49 -6.02
C GLN A 116 21.14 3.07 -5.48
N ILE A 117 21.67 2.93 -4.25
CA ILE A 117 21.85 1.62 -3.61
C ILE A 117 20.50 0.95 -3.34
N TYR A 118 19.56 1.68 -2.74
CA TYR A 118 18.22 1.19 -2.43
C TYR A 118 17.50 0.68 -3.69
N TYR A 119 17.53 1.47 -4.77
CA TYR A 119 16.89 1.13 -6.03
C TYR A 119 17.59 -0.04 -6.71
N TRP A 120 18.93 -0.10 -6.65
CA TRP A 120 19.67 -1.23 -7.18
C TRP A 120 19.28 -2.53 -6.48
N VAL A 121 19.14 -2.54 -5.15
CA VAL A 121 18.71 -3.74 -4.42
C VAL A 121 17.30 -4.16 -4.84
N GLN A 122 16.35 -3.22 -4.92
CA GLN A 122 14.98 -3.50 -5.39
C GLN A 122 14.94 -4.11 -6.80
N ASP A 123 15.81 -3.64 -7.71
CA ASP A 123 15.81 -4.05 -9.12
C ASP A 123 16.58 -5.34 -9.38
N ASN A 124 17.58 -5.64 -8.56
CA ASN A 124 18.51 -6.74 -8.82
C ASN A 124 18.33 -7.95 -7.89
N ILE A 125 17.54 -7.82 -6.83
CA ILE A 125 17.34 -8.88 -5.85
C ILE A 125 15.87 -9.29 -5.80
N LYS A 126 15.60 -10.55 -6.17
CA LYS A 126 14.25 -11.11 -6.13
C LYS A 126 13.84 -11.45 -4.70
N TYR A 127 12.68 -10.95 -4.27
CA TYR A 127 12.10 -11.35 -2.99
C TYR A 127 11.66 -12.82 -3.01
N ILE A 128 12.17 -13.62 -2.07
CA ILE A 128 11.75 -14.99 -1.81
C ILE A 128 11.73 -15.17 -0.28
N ALA A 129 10.56 -15.46 0.28
CA ALA A 129 10.41 -15.66 1.72
C ALA A 129 11.07 -16.97 2.18
N PHE A 130 11.87 -16.89 3.24
CA PHE A 130 12.46 -18.02 3.95
C PHE A 130 12.17 -17.87 5.44
N GLU A 131 11.52 -18.88 6.04
CA GLU A 131 11.03 -18.79 7.43
C GLU A 131 11.29 -20.07 8.24
N ALA A 132 12.16 -20.96 7.74
CA ALA A 132 12.48 -22.21 8.42
C ALA A 132 13.36 -21.95 9.66
N ASP A 133 12.91 -22.37 10.83
CA ASP A 133 13.65 -22.30 12.09
C ASP A 133 14.22 -20.89 12.38
N MET A 134 15.53 -20.79 12.63
CA MET A 134 16.22 -19.53 12.90
C MET A 134 16.40 -18.66 11.65
N GLU A 135 16.22 -19.21 10.43
CA GLU A 135 16.25 -18.41 9.20
C GLU A 135 15.09 -17.40 9.15
N GLY A 136 14.03 -17.62 9.92
CA GLY A 136 12.96 -16.63 10.10
C GLY A 136 13.44 -15.34 10.79
N PHE A 137 14.56 -15.38 11.53
CA PHE A 137 15.07 -14.27 12.33
C PHE A 137 16.44 -13.76 11.90
N ILE A 138 17.33 -14.65 11.44
CA ILE A 138 18.73 -14.31 11.15
C ILE A 138 18.86 -13.85 9.69
N PRO A 139 19.38 -12.64 9.42
CA PRO A 139 19.64 -12.21 8.06
C PRO A 139 20.72 -13.03 7.39
N LYS A 140 20.49 -13.38 6.12
CA LYS A 140 21.54 -13.94 5.26
C LYS A 140 22.66 -12.92 5.03
N PRO A 141 23.93 -13.36 4.89
CA PRO A 141 25.04 -12.48 4.53
C PRO A 141 24.79 -11.74 3.21
N ALA A 142 25.18 -10.47 3.15
CA ALA A 142 25.08 -9.62 1.96
C ALA A 142 25.79 -10.26 0.75
N THR A 143 26.91 -10.94 0.98
CA THR A 143 27.67 -11.68 -0.06
C THR A 143 26.86 -12.80 -0.70
N GLU A 144 26.09 -13.55 0.10
CA GLU A 144 25.20 -14.59 -0.40
C GLU A 144 24.05 -13.98 -1.20
N VAL A 145 23.36 -12.98 -0.64
CA VAL A 145 22.21 -12.32 -1.27
C VAL A 145 22.62 -11.68 -2.60
N CYS A 146 23.73 -10.95 -2.62
CA CYS A 146 24.23 -10.28 -3.82
C CYS A 146 24.66 -11.27 -4.91
N LYS A 147 25.29 -12.39 -4.53
CA LYS A 147 25.70 -13.44 -5.47
C LYS A 147 24.50 -14.18 -6.05
N ASN A 148 23.54 -14.54 -5.20
CA ASN A 148 22.40 -15.36 -5.57
C ASN A 148 21.27 -14.57 -6.25
N LYS A 149 21.25 -13.24 -6.11
CA LYS A 149 20.23 -12.33 -6.65
C LYS A 149 18.82 -12.61 -6.12
N TYR A 150 18.72 -13.15 -4.91
CA TYR A 150 17.46 -13.28 -4.19
C TYR A 150 17.67 -13.20 -2.66
N GLY A 151 16.62 -12.83 -1.94
CA GLY A 151 16.61 -12.79 -0.48
C GLY A 151 15.19 -12.55 0.05
N ASP A 152 14.97 -12.78 1.34
CA ASP A 152 13.78 -12.33 2.04
C ASP A 152 13.99 -10.90 2.59
N CYS A 153 13.09 -10.40 3.44
CA CYS A 153 13.17 -9.06 4.00
C CYS A 153 14.48 -8.81 4.75
N LYS A 154 14.95 -9.84 5.46
CA LYS A 154 16.16 -9.78 6.25
C LYS A 154 17.40 -9.80 5.37
N GLY A 155 17.43 -10.67 4.35
CA GLY A 155 18.51 -10.74 3.37
C GLY A 155 18.64 -9.45 2.55
N MET A 156 17.53 -8.90 2.07
CA MET A 156 17.54 -7.63 1.32
C MET A 156 17.98 -6.46 2.23
N SER A 157 17.56 -6.45 3.49
CA SER A 157 18.03 -5.47 4.48
C SER A 157 19.51 -5.62 4.79
N SER A 158 20.02 -6.84 4.91
CA SER A 158 21.44 -7.14 5.11
C SER A 158 22.31 -6.59 3.99
N LEU A 159 21.91 -6.84 2.74
CA LEU A 159 22.61 -6.30 1.59
C LEU A 159 22.52 -4.78 1.51
N THR A 160 21.34 -4.20 1.73
CA THR A 160 21.15 -2.75 1.73
C THR A 160 22.02 -2.07 2.78
N ASN A 161 22.01 -2.56 4.03
CA ASN A 161 22.79 -2.01 5.12
C ASN A 161 24.30 -2.10 4.85
N GLU A 162 24.79 -3.23 4.35
CA GLU A 162 26.22 -3.40 4.05
C GLU A 162 26.67 -2.53 2.87
N MET A 163 25.86 -2.41 1.81
CA MET A 163 26.18 -1.52 0.69
C MET A 163 26.22 -0.05 1.12
N LEU A 164 25.27 0.40 1.94
CA LEU A 164 25.27 1.76 2.50
C LEU A 164 26.50 2.00 3.38
N LYS A 165 26.85 1.05 4.25
CA LYS A 165 28.05 1.11 5.08
C LYS A 165 29.32 1.24 4.23
N MET A 166 29.45 0.46 3.14
CA MET A 166 30.59 0.55 2.23
C MET A 166 30.69 1.91 1.51
N ALA A 167 29.54 2.57 1.26
CA ALA A 167 29.45 3.92 0.71
C ALA A 167 29.72 5.03 1.76
N GLY A 168 30.04 4.68 3.00
CA GLY A 168 30.27 5.63 4.09
C GLY A 168 28.99 6.14 4.77
N ILE A 169 27.84 5.52 4.50
CA ILE A 169 26.53 5.97 4.96
C ILE A 169 26.08 5.15 6.16
N LYS A 170 25.80 5.84 7.27
CA LYS A 170 25.30 5.18 8.47
C LYS A 170 23.83 4.79 8.28
N SER A 171 23.53 3.51 8.47
CA SER A 171 22.17 2.98 8.40
C SER A 171 21.98 1.86 9.43
N TYR A 172 20.72 1.54 9.73
CA TYR A 172 20.37 0.73 10.90
C TYR A 172 19.35 -0.34 10.55
N PHE A 173 19.60 -1.58 10.99
CA PHE A 173 18.56 -2.62 10.97
C PHE A 173 17.36 -2.17 11.79
N THR A 174 16.17 -2.42 11.24
CA THR A 174 14.92 -1.94 11.80
C THR A 174 13.90 -3.05 11.75
N TRP A 175 13.37 -3.43 12.90
CA TRP A 175 12.28 -4.40 13.02
C TRP A 175 10.95 -3.67 13.04
N ILE A 176 9.98 -4.25 12.36
CA ILE A 176 8.65 -3.67 12.22
C ILE A 176 7.62 -4.75 11.93
N GLY A 177 6.44 -4.64 12.54
CA GLY A 177 5.27 -5.41 12.16
C GLY A 177 4.51 -4.75 11.01
N SER A 178 3.95 -5.55 10.10
CA SER A 178 2.95 -5.06 9.15
C SER A 178 1.60 -4.76 9.83
N ARG A 179 0.69 -4.13 9.09
CA ARG A 179 -0.65 -3.74 9.57
C ARG A 179 -1.59 -4.91 9.87
N ASP A 180 -1.22 -6.12 9.51
CA ASP A 180 -1.87 -7.38 9.93
C ASP A 180 -1.39 -7.87 11.31
N ILE A 181 -0.49 -7.14 11.97
CA ILE A 181 -0.13 -7.35 13.38
C ILE A 181 -0.77 -6.23 14.21
N PRO A 182 -1.69 -6.52 15.14
CA PRO A 182 -2.41 -5.47 15.87
C PRO A 182 -1.69 -4.95 17.12
N TYR A 183 -0.46 -5.39 17.38
CA TYR A 183 0.27 -5.05 18.60
C TYR A 183 1.18 -3.83 18.43
N ARG A 184 1.42 -3.15 19.54
CA ARG A 184 2.47 -2.13 19.73
C ARG A 184 3.54 -2.62 20.69
N TYR A 185 4.74 -2.04 20.61
CA TYR A 185 5.87 -2.42 21.47
C TYR A 185 5.61 -2.18 22.96
N ASN A 186 4.84 -1.14 23.30
CA ASN A 186 4.49 -0.84 24.69
C ASN A 186 3.37 -1.73 25.25
N GLU A 187 2.58 -2.36 24.39
CA GLU A 187 1.54 -3.33 24.76
C GLU A 187 2.14 -4.74 24.88
N LEU A 188 3.11 -5.07 24.01
CA LEU A 188 3.70 -6.40 23.93
C LEU A 188 5.19 -6.34 23.58
N VAL A 189 6.04 -6.55 24.59
CA VAL A 189 7.47 -6.77 24.40
C VAL A 189 7.69 -8.21 23.94
N SER A 190 7.68 -8.45 22.63
CA SER A 190 7.87 -9.78 22.05
C SER A 190 8.20 -9.67 20.56
N PRO A 191 9.00 -10.59 19.98
CA PRO A 191 9.25 -10.60 18.55
C PRO A 191 8.00 -10.78 17.68
N ILE A 192 6.88 -11.26 18.24
CA ILE A 192 5.61 -11.40 17.52
C ILE A 192 5.01 -10.05 17.07
N VAL A 193 5.50 -8.93 17.61
CA VAL A 193 5.10 -7.60 17.13
C VAL A 193 5.74 -7.26 15.78
N ASP A 194 6.74 -8.04 15.36
CA ASP A 194 7.53 -7.84 14.16
C ASP A 194 7.49 -9.08 13.25
N ASN A 195 7.08 -8.88 12.00
CA ASN A 195 7.20 -9.89 10.94
C ASN A 195 8.03 -9.41 9.74
N HIS A 196 8.58 -8.21 9.82
CA HIS A 196 9.35 -7.60 8.74
C HIS A 196 10.63 -6.96 9.27
N MET A 197 11.65 -6.92 8.41
CA MET A 197 12.92 -6.25 8.69
C MET A 197 13.28 -5.36 7.51
N ILE A 198 13.61 -4.10 7.81
CA ILE A 198 14.00 -3.07 6.85
C ILE A 198 15.29 -2.38 7.32
N VAL A 199 15.75 -1.39 6.55
CA VAL A 199 16.86 -0.51 6.95
C VAL A 199 16.35 0.90 7.18
N THR A 200 16.83 1.59 8.21
CA THR A 200 16.57 3.02 8.41
C THR A 200 17.83 3.83 8.12
N TYR A 201 17.70 4.85 7.27
CA TYR A 201 18.67 5.91 7.08
C TYR A 201 18.19 7.19 7.77
N ILE A 202 19.07 7.90 8.45
CA ILE A 202 18.73 9.11 9.22
C ILE A 202 19.54 10.27 8.66
N ASP A 203 18.85 11.32 8.22
CA ASP A 203 19.44 12.56 7.70
C ASP A 203 18.89 13.75 8.49
N GLY A 204 19.71 14.29 9.40
CA GLY A 204 19.24 15.26 10.40
C GLY A 204 18.10 14.70 11.24
N ASP A 205 16.93 15.34 11.15
CA ASP A 205 15.70 14.91 11.85
C ASP A 205 14.80 13.98 11.01
N LYS A 206 15.14 13.74 9.74
CA LYS A 206 14.35 12.90 8.83
C LYS A 206 14.78 11.44 8.91
N TYR A 207 13.79 10.56 9.06
CA TYR A 207 13.96 9.11 9.05
C TYR A 207 13.43 8.54 7.74
N TYR A 208 14.29 7.89 6.98
CA TYR A 208 13.95 7.18 5.76
C TYR A 208 13.88 5.68 6.06
N PHE A 209 12.69 5.11 5.94
CA PHE A 209 12.42 3.69 6.18
C PHE A 209 12.54 2.91 4.86
N LEU A 210 13.72 2.36 4.62
CA LEU A 210 14.12 1.71 3.38
C LEU A 210 13.62 0.26 3.34
N ASP A 211 12.39 0.06 2.87
CA ASP A 211 11.85 -1.28 2.61
C ASP A 211 12.22 -1.76 1.20
N ALA A 212 13.33 -2.48 1.08
CA ALA A 212 13.83 -2.94 -0.21
C ALA A 212 12.97 -4.04 -0.84
N THR A 213 12.03 -4.62 -0.07
CA THR A 213 11.14 -5.68 -0.57
C THR A 213 10.01 -5.14 -1.45
N GLY A 214 9.66 -3.86 -1.30
CA GLY A 214 8.73 -3.18 -2.19
C GLY A 214 9.38 -2.79 -3.50
N SER A 215 9.39 -3.67 -4.50
CA SER A 215 10.19 -3.60 -5.74
C SER A 215 10.09 -2.32 -6.60
N VAL A 216 9.18 -1.40 -6.29
CA VAL A 216 8.89 -0.21 -7.11
C VAL A 216 8.49 1.03 -6.30
N VAL A 217 8.70 1.01 -4.99
CA VAL A 217 8.41 2.15 -4.09
C VAL A 217 9.61 3.10 -4.08
N SER A 218 9.34 4.40 -4.21
CA SER A 218 10.39 5.42 -4.19
C SER A 218 10.96 5.64 -2.79
N LEU A 219 12.16 6.23 -2.71
CA LEU A 219 12.89 6.44 -1.46
C LEU A 219 12.11 7.28 -0.43
N ASP A 220 11.32 8.26 -0.89
CA ASP A 220 10.53 9.15 -0.02
C ASP A 220 9.22 8.53 0.47
N LEU A 221 8.90 7.31 0.04
CA LEU A 221 7.69 6.58 0.42
C LEU A 221 8.04 5.27 1.10
N THR A 222 7.07 4.76 1.84
CA THR A 222 7.15 3.46 2.52
C THR A 222 6.05 2.56 2.00
N THR A 223 6.30 1.25 1.96
CA THR A 223 5.30 0.27 1.54
C THR A 223 4.01 0.41 2.35
N GLY A 224 2.86 0.28 1.68
CA GLY A 224 1.56 0.56 2.30
C GLY A 224 1.30 -0.27 3.57
N PHE A 225 1.79 -1.50 3.59
CA PHE A 225 1.54 -2.46 4.68
C PHE A 225 2.30 -2.16 5.98
N ILE A 226 3.29 -1.26 6.01
CA ILE A 226 3.98 -0.83 7.24
C ILE A 226 3.64 0.61 7.68
N GLN A 227 2.84 1.34 6.91
CA GLN A 227 2.50 2.72 7.26
C GLN A 227 1.76 2.81 8.59
N GLY A 228 2.18 3.75 9.44
CA GLY A 228 1.60 3.94 10.76
C GLY A 228 2.00 2.90 11.80
N LYS A 229 2.86 1.93 11.46
CA LYS A 229 3.39 0.93 12.41
C LYS A 229 4.60 1.48 13.16
N GLU A 230 4.89 0.89 14.31
CA GLU A 230 6.07 1.23 15.10
C GLU A 230 7.27 0.43 14.59
N ALA A 231 8.40 1.12 14.41
CA ALA A 231 9.65 0.57 13.93
C ALA A 231 10.69 0.67 15.06
N LEU A 232 11.27 -0.46 15.49
CA LEU A 232 12.39 -0.49 16.41
C LEU A 232 13.68 -0.40 15.61
N ILE A 233 14.31 0.78 15.66
CA ILE A 233 15.56 1.08 14.98
C ILE A 233 16.72 0.76 15.94
N HIS A 234 17.56 -0.18 15.53
CA HIS A 234 18.66 -0.69 16.34
C HIS A 234 19.93 0.11 16.14
N PHE A 235 20.48 0.68 17.22
CA PHE A 235 21.78 1.35 17.20
C PHE A 235 22.89 0.42 17.68
N ASP A 236 22.65 -0.28 18.78
CA ASP A 236 23.53 -1.32 19.32
C ASP A 236 22.75 -2.20 20.32
N SER A 237 23.41 -3.15 20.97
CA SER A 237 22.81 -4.10 21.93
C SER A 237 22.05 -3.46 23.10
N SER A 238 22.31 -2.19 23.42
CA SER A 238 21.70 -1.45 24.54
C SER A 238 20.91 -0.22 24.11
N ASN A 239 21.19 0.33 22.92
CA ASN A 239 20.55 1.53 22.40
C ASN A 239 19.67 1.22 21.19
N TYR A 240 18.43 1.70 21.25
CA TYR A 240 17.46 1.64 20.17
C TYR A 240 16.57 2.88 20.21
N ILE A 241 15.77 3.05 19.17
CA ILE A 241 14.71 4.04 19.17
C ILE A 241 13.47 3.48 18.48
N VAL A 242 12.30 3.72 19.07
CA VAL A 242 11.02 3.41 18.43
C VAL A 242 10.51 4.66 17.71
N ARG A 243 10.14 4.49 16.44
CA ARG A 243 9.55 5.55 15.61
C ARG A 243 8.34 5.01 14.87
N LYS A 244 7.31 5.83 14.74
CA LYS A 244 6.16 5.50 13.91
C LYS A 244 6.50 5.80 12.46
N VAL A 245 6.27 4.84 11.57
CA VAL A 245 6.37 5.07 10.13
C VAL A 245 5.30 6.08 9.72
N PRO A 246 5.66 7.18 9.02
CA PRO A 246 4.69 8.15 8.53
C PRO A 246 3.60 7.49 7.68
N ILE A 247 2.40 8.04 7.75
CA ILE A 247 1.33 7.69 6.82
C ILE A 247 1.37 8.71 5.69
N ALA A 248 1.51 8.24 4.46
CA ALA A 248 1.44 9.06 3.27
C ALA A 248 0.09 9.75 3.19
N ASP A 249 0.12 11.07 3.07
CA ASP A 249 -1.07 11.87 2.83
C ASP A 249 -1.67 11.52 1.45
N LYS A 250 -3.00 11.67 1.30
CA LYS A 250 -3.68 11.44 0.03
C LYS A 250 -3.13 12.29 -1.11
N SER A 251 -2.57 13.48 -0.81
CA SER A 251 -1.94 14.36 -1.79
C SER A 251 -0.66 13.79 -2.41
N MET A 252 -0.06 12.76 -1.81
CA MET A 252 1.08 12.05 -2.40
C MET A 252 0.66 10.87 -3.29
N ASN A 253 -0.61 10.45 -3.21
CA ASN A 253 -1.17 9.32 -3.95
C ASN A 253 -2.29 9.81 -4.87
N LEU A 254 -1.90 10.47 -5.95
CA LEU A 254 -2.82 11.05 -6.92
C LEU A 254 -3.05 10.12 -8.10
N GLU A 255 -4.28 10.11 -8.60
CA GLU A 255 -4.71 9.39 -9.80
C GLU A 255 -5.46 10.34 -10.73
N ASP A 256 -4.89 10.70 -11.86
CA ASP A 256 -5.47 11.66 -12.80
C ASP A 256 -5.80 10.99 -14.13
N ASP A 257 -7.07 11.00 -14.54
CA ASP A 257 -7.55 10.45 -15.80
C ASP A 257 -8.12 11.55 -16.67
N THR A 258 -7.42 11.90 -17.76
CA THR A 258 -7.92 12.87 -18.73
C THR A 258 -8.33 12.17 -20.01
N THR A 259 -9.60 12.25 -20.36
CA THR A 259 -10.19 11.63 -21.54
C THR A 259 -10.78 12.68 -22.49
N TYR A 260 -10.41 12.64 -23.76
CA TYR A 260 -11.00 13.42 -24.85
C TYR A 260 -11.88 12.52 -25.70
N LEU A 261 -13.10 12.98 -25.99
CA LEU A 261 -14.13 12.24 -26.69
C LEU A 261 -14.65 13.02 -27.90
N TYR A 262 -14.89 12.29 -28.99
CA TYR A 262 -15.65 12.79 -30.13
C TYR A 262 -16.56 11.69 -30.69
N ILE A 263 -17.66 12.10 -31.33
CA ILE A 263 -18.67 11.19 -31.88
C ILE A 263 -18.53 11.17 -33.40
N LYS A 264 -18.32 9.99 -33.98
CA LYS A 264 -18.32 9.83 -35.44
C LYS A 264 -19.74 9.93 -36.00
N SER A 265 -19.85 10.23 -37.30
CA SER A 265 -21.13 10.23 -38.03
C SER A 265 -21.88 8.89 -37.96
N SER A 266 -21.16 7.78 -37.72
CA SER A 266 -21.75 6.46 -37.49
C SER A 266 -22.40 6.29 -36.10
N GLY A 267 -22.29 7.27 -35.20
CA GLY A 267 -22.71 7.17 -33.79
C GLY A 267 -21.69 6.50 -32.87
N MET A 268 -20.55 6.05 -33.41
CA MET A 268 -19.48 5.46 -32.61
C MET A 268 -18.75 6.55 -31.81
N LEU A 269 -18.59 6.31 -30.50
CA LEU A 269 -17.79 7.17 -29.63
C LEU A 269 -16.32 6.79 -29.78
N VAL A 270 -15.45 7.78 -29.93
CA VAL A 270 -14.00 7.58 -29.98
C VAL A 270 -13.37 8.39 -28.86
N GLY A 271 -12.39 7.78 -28.19
CA GLY A 271 -11.71 8.40 -27.06
C GLY A 271 -10.20 8.24 -27.07
N ASN A 272 -9.53 9.27 -26.59
CA ASN A 272 -8.13 9.24 -26.18
C ASN A 272 -8.07 9.55 -24.68
N SER A 273 -7.45 8.68 -23.89
CA SER A 273 -7.30 8.88 -22.44
C SER A 273 -5.85 8.76 -22.04
N VAL A 274 -5.43 9.64 -21.12
CA VAL A 274 -4.16 9.57 -20.42
C VAL A 274 -4.46 9.47 -18.94
N TYR A 275 -4.16 8.31 -18.37
CA TYR A 275 -4.19 8.05 -16.94
C TYR A 275 -2.79 8.24 -16.37
N GLN A 276 -2.65 8.97 -15.26
CA GLN A 276 -1.41 9.15 -14.52
C GLN A 276 -1.63 8.78 -13.06
N ALA A 277 -0.66 8.12 -12.44
CA ALA A 277 -0.68 7.86 -11.01
C ALA A 277 0.65 8.22 -10.37
N SER A 278 0.59 8.70 -9.13
CA SER A 278 1.73 9.00 -8.24
C SER A 278 1.67 8.18 -6.95
N GLY A 279 2.75 8.20 -6.18
CA GLY A 279 2.83 7.55 -4.88
C GLY A 279 2.60 6.04 -4.88
N LEU A 280 1.83 5.57 -3.90
CA LEU A 280 1.49 4.15 -3.75
C LEU A 280 0.50 3.68 -4.83
N SER A 281 -0.35 4.56 -5.38
CA SER A 281 -1.14 4.25 -6.58
C SER A 281 -0.24 3.96 -7.79
N ALA A 282 0.82 4.76 -7.99
CA ALA A 282 1.81 4.49 -9.03
C ALA A 282 2.55 3.18 -8.77
N SER A 283 2.94 2.93 -7.53
CA SER A 283 3.67 1.73 -7.13
C SER A 283 2.84 0.47 -7.40
N ALA A 284 1.55 0.48 -7.08
CA ALA A 284 0.64 -0.63 -7.35
C ALA A 284 0.51 -0.91 -8.86
N LEU A 285 0.26 0.13 -9.67
CA LEU A 285 0.18 -0.03 -11.13
C LEU A 285 1.50 -0.51 -11.73
N ARG A 286 2.63 0.07 -11.29
CA ARG A 286 3.97 -0.30 -11.75
C ARG A 286 4.28 -1.76 -11.41
N ALA A 287 4.00 -2.20 -10.19
CA ALA A 287 4.17 -3.59 -9.79
C ALA A 287 3.34 -4.55 -10.66
N ALA A 288 2.12 -4.15 -11.03
CA ALA A 288 1.25 -4.96 -11.88
C ALA A 288 1.76 -5.12 -13.32
N VAL A 289 2.58 -4.20 -13.84
CA VAL A 289 2.98 -4.18 -15.27
C VAL A 289 4.48 -4.31 -15.54
N SER A 290 5.33 -4.23 -14.52
CA SER A 290 6.79 -4.18 -14.69
C SER A 290 7.37 -5.45 -15.33
N SER A 291 6.85 -6.64 -14.96
CA SER A 291 7.28 -7.93 -15.50
C SER A 291 6.52 -8.38 -16.75
N LYS A 292 5.57 -7.58 -17.24
CA LYS A 292 4.71 -7.92 -18.37
C LYS A 292 5.32 -7.46 -19.69
N SER A 293 5.21 -8.31 -20.71
CA SER A 293 5.43 -7.93 -22.11
C SER A 293 4.36 -6.92 -22.58
N ASP A 294 4.61 -6.23 -23.70
CA ASP A 294 3.64 -5.25 -24.22
C ASP A 294 2.28 -5.87 -24.57
N LYS A 295 2.28 -7.13 -25.03
CA LYS A 295 1.04 -7.89 -25.25
C LYS A 295 0.27 -8.11 -23.94
N GLU A 296 0.94 -8.60 -22.90
CA GLU A 296 0.31 -8.83 -21.58
C GLU A 296 -0.13 -7.51 -20.92
N ARG A 297 0.59 -6.41 -21.18
CA ARG A 297 0.17 -5.07 -20.76
C ARG A 297 -1.10 -4.63 -21.48
N LYS A 298 -1.23 -4.87 -22.78
CA LYS A 298 -2.47 -4.59 -23.52
C LYS A 298 -3.65 -5.39 -22.95
N GLU A 299 -3.46 -6.69 -22.74
CA GLU A 299 -4.49 -7.57 -22.14
C GLU A 299 -4.88 -7.13 -20.72
N PHE A 300 -3.91 -6.64 -19.93
CA PHE A 300 -4.16 -6.03 -18.63
C PHE A 300 -5.04 -4.77 -18.74
N VAL A 301 -4.74 -3.88 -19.69
CA VAL A 301 -5.52 -2.66 -19.95
C VAL A 301 -6.94 -3.00 -20.41
N GLU A 302 -7.10 -3.96 -21.33
CA GLU A 302 -8.41 -4.45 -21.79
C GLU A 302 -9.27 -5.05 -20.66
N ARG A 303 -8.64 -5.54 -19.59
CA ARG A 303 -9.35 -6.11 -18.44
C ARG A 303 -9.76 -5.06 -17.42
N TYR A 304 -8.88 -4.10 -17.11
CA TYR A 304 -9.03 -3.24 -15.94
C TYR A 304 -9.28 -1.76 -16.26
N TYR A 305 -9.04 -1.32 -17.49
CA TYR A 305 -9.09 0.10 -17.90
C TYR A 305 -10.06 0.34 -19.07
N THR A 306 -11.03 -0.56 -19.28
CA THR A 306 -12.11 -0.35 -20.25
C THR A 306 -13.02 0.81 -19.85
N LYS A 307 -13.60 1.46 -20.85
CA LYS A 307 -14.36 2.71 -20.70
C LYS A 307 -15.81 2.51 -21.14
N GLY A 308 -16.75 3.14 -20.45
CA GLY A 308 -18.16 3.16 -20.83
C GLY A 308 -18.86 1.81 -20.65
N ASN A 309 -19.03 1.05 -21.74
CA ASN A 309 -19.79 -0.19 -21.77
C ASN A 309 -18.94 -1.40 -22.25
N ASN A 310 -19.56 -2.57 -22.36
CA ASN A 310 -18.90 -3.81 -22.78
C ASN A 310 -18.54 -3.87 -24.28
N LYS A 311 -18.81 -2.81 -25.05
CA LYS A 311 -18.40 -2.65 -26.45
C LYS A 311 -17.22 -1.70 -26.61
N CYS A 312 -16.52 -1.40 -25.51
CA CYS A 312 -15.24 -0.70 -25.55
C CYS A 312 -14.18 -1.59 -26.18
N ASP A 313 -13.57 -1.12 -27.27
CA ASP A 313 -12.39 -1.72 -27.88
C ASP A 313 -11.16 -0.85 -27.64
N ILE A 314 -10.09 -1.45 -27.12
CA ILE A 314 -8.81 -0.77 -26.88
C ILE A 314 -7.95 -0.92 -28.13
N ILE A 315 -7.88 0.17 -28.91
CA ILE A 315 -7.13 0.24 -30.17
C ILE A 315 -5.62 0.23 -29.89
N SER A 316 -5.18 0.98 -28.88
CA SER A 316 -3.77 1.01 -28.47
C SER A 316 -3.64 1.36 -26.99
N ALA A 317 -2.57 0.88 -26.38
CA ALA A 317 -2.19 1.17 -25.00
C ALA A 317 -0.66 1.34 -24.92
N LYS A 318 -0.21 2.39 -24.24
CA LYS A 318 1.21 2.69 -24.03
C LYS A 318 1.43 3.12 -22.60
N PHE A 319 2.35 2.45 -21.92
CA PHE A 319 2.83 2.87 -20.61
C PHE A 319 4.08 3.73 -20.74
N GLU A 320 4.23 4.72 -19.86
CA GLU A 320 5.44 5.53 -19.69
C GLU A 320 5.90 5.48 -18.24
N ASN A 321 7.19 5.70 -17.99
CA ASN A 321 7.82 5.71 -16.66
C ASN A 321 7.66 4.40 -15.85
N VAL A 322 7.48 3.26 -16.53
CA VAL A 322 7.39 1.95 -15.86
C VAL A 322 8.65 1.64 -15.05
N ALA A 323 9.84 1.97 -15.57
CA ALA A 323 11.10 1.71 -14.88
C ALA A 323 11.55 2.84 -13.94
N ASN A 324 10.89 4.01 -13.96
CA ASN A 324 11.28 5.16 -13.15
C ASN A 324 10.27 5.39 -12.03
N ARG A 325 10.62 4.99 -10.80
CA ARG A 325 9.73 5.08 -9.62
C ARG A 325 9.61 6.47 -9.00
N ASP A 326 10.44 7.43 -9.41
CA ASP A 326 10.35 8.82 -8.94
C ASP A 326 9.36 9.66 -9.75
N LEU A 327 9.00 9.19 -10.95
CA LEU A 327 8.04 9.86 -11.81
C LEU A 327 6.66 9.21 -11.70
N PRO A 328 5.57 9.97 -11.94
CA PRO A 328 4.27 9.38 -12.16
C PRO A 328 4.32 8.35 -13.28
N ILE A 329 3.69 7.20 -13.06
CA ILE A 329 3.44 6.22 -14.13
C ILE A 329 2.29 6.75 -14.98
N ALA A 330 2.40 6.66 -16.30
CA ALA A 330 1.36 7.10 -17.22
C ALA A 330 0.91 5.95 -18.13
N LEU A 331 -0.37 5.92 -18.46
CA LEU A 331 -1.01 5.01 -19.40
C LEU A 331 -1.82 5.84 -20.41
N ALA A 332 -1.36 5.86 -21.65
CA ALA A 332 -2.11 6.44 -22.76
C ALA A 332 -2.87 5.33 -23.49
N ILE A 333 -4.19 5.51 -23.66
CA ILE A 333 -5.06 4.59 -24.41
C ILE A 333 -5.84 5.33 -25.49
N ASN A 334 -5.99 4.67 -26.64
CA ASN A 334 -6.98 5.04 -27.64
C ASN A 334 -8.03 3.95 -27.69
N PHE A 335 -9.30 4.33 -27.67
CA PHE A 335 -10.40 3.38 -27.63
C PHE A 335 -11.59 3.84 -28.48
N THR A 336 -12.44 2.89 -28.84
CA THR A 336 -13.74 3.14 -29.46
C THR A 336 -14.82 2.44 -28.67
N ILE A 337 -16.02 3.02 -28.63
CA ILE A 337 -17.18 2.42 -27.99
C ILE A 337 -18.36 2.46 -28.96
N GLU A 338 -18.80 1.27 -29.38
CA GLU A 338 -20.03 1.12 -30.15
C GLU A 338 -21.27 1.18 -29.25
N ASP A 339 -22.39 1.61 -29.83
CA ASP A 339 -23.70 1.71 -29.16
C ASP A 339 -23.68 2.40 -27.78
N TYR A 340 -22.80 3.39 -27.62
CA TYR A 340 -22.71 4.18 -26.39
C TYR A 340 -23.54 5.46 -26.46
N VAL A 341 -23.57 6.09 -27.63
CA VAL A 341 -24.37 7.28 -27.91
C VAL A 341 -25.74 6.84 -28.43
N THR A 342 -26.81 7.33 -27.81
CA THR A 342 -28.17 7.06 -28.27
C THR A 342 -28.68 8.23 -29.09
N LEU A 343 -29.11 7.98 -30.34
CA LEU A 343 -29.80 8.96 -31.19
C LEU A 343 -31.31 8.72 -31.10
N SER A 344 -32.07 9.75 -30.76
CA SER A 344 -33.53 9.73 -30.76
C SER A 344 -34.06 11.03 -31.36
N ALA A 345 -34.83 10.93 -32.45
CA ALA A 345 -35.23 12.06 -33.28
C ALA A 345 -34.01 12.92 -33.69
N ASP A 346 -33.93 14.16 -33.21
CA ASP A 346 -32.85 15.12 -33.48
C ASP A 346 -31.92 15.32 -32.28
N GLU A 347 -31.91 14.38 -31.32
CA GLU A 347 -31.14 14.48 -30.07
C GLU A 347 -30.17 13.31 -29.87
N LEU A 348 -28.95 13.64 -29.43
CA LEU A 348 -27.93 12.69 -29.00
C LEU A 348 -27.85 12.68 -27.47
N TYR A 349 -27.85 11.50 -26.89
CA TYR A 349 -27.73 11.26 -25.46
C TYR A 349 -26.40 10.56 -25.17
N ILE A 350 -25.59 11.16 -24.31
CA ILE A 350 -24.27 10.65 -23.95
C ILE A 350 -24.00 10.77 -22.45
N ASN A 351 -23.56 9.68 -21.83
CA ASN A 351 -23.13 9.67 -20.44
C ASN A 351 -21.63 9.95 -20.37
N MET A 352 -21.22 11.02 -19.67
CA MET A 352 -19.79 11.38 -19.59
C MET A 352 -19.03 10.59 -18.49
N HIS A 353 -19.72 9.78 -17.68
CA HIS A 353 -19.11 8.91 -16.67
C HIS A 353 -18.65 7.58 -17.29
N LEU A 354 -17.47 7.61 -17.92
CA LEU A 354 -16.90 6.42 -18.59
C LEU A 354 -16.30 5.40 -17.62
N SER A 355 -15.81 5.83 -16.46
CA SER A 355 -15.26 4.94 -15.43
C SER A 355 -16.31 4.70 -14.36
N LYS A 356 -17.02 3.57 -14.42
CA LYS A 356 -18.05 3.20 -13.43
C LYS A 356 -17.61 2.07 -12.49
N SER A 357 -16.31 1.78 -12.43
CA SER A 357 -15.76 0.84 -11.46
C SER A 357 -16.16 1.26 -10.05
N SER A 358 -16.55 0.30 -9.23
CA SER A 358 -16.93 0.53 -7.83
C SER A 358 -18.16 1.43 -7.57
N ILE A 359 -18.93 1.81 -8.60
CA ILE A 359 -20.14 2.62 -8.42
C ILE A 359 -21.23 1.91 -7.59
N ARG A 360 -21.21 0.57 -7.58
CA ARG A 360 -22.17 -0.27 -6.83
C ARG A 360 -21.62 -0.78 -5.52
N ASP A 361 -20.38 -0.43 -5.19
CA ASP A 361 -19.77 -0.88 -3.96
C ASP A 361 -20.51 -0.24 -2.80
N LYS A 362 -21.01 -1.09 -1.90
CA LYS A 362 -21.66 -0.72 -0.67
C LYS A 362 -21.09 -1.58 0.43
N ILE A 363 -20.90 -0.98 1.59
CA ILE A 363 -20.53 -1.73 2.79
C ILE A 363 -21.81 -2.34 3.35
N ASP A 364 -21.77 -3.63 3.67
CA ASP A 364 -22.88 -4.31 4.34
C ASP A 364 -23.15 -3.66 5.70
N LYS A 365 -24.42 -3.42 6.02
CA LYS A 365 -24.84 -2.84 7.30
C LYS A 365 -24.65 -3.81 8.46
N GLU A 366 -24.60 -5.12 8.17
CA GLU A 366 -24.37 -6.18 9.15
C GLU A 366 -22.87 -6.48 9.34
N ARG A 367 -21.98 -5.72 8.66
CA ARG A 367 -20.54 -5.84 8.81
C ARG A 367 -20.12 -5.38 10.20
N GLU A 368 -19.34 -6.19 10.89
CA GLU A 368 -18.94 -5.94 12.28
C GLU A 368 -17.51 -5.41 12.41
N ASN A 369 -16.64 -5.71 11.44
CA ASN A 369 -15.24 -5.31 11.49
C ASN A 369 -14.95 -4.12 10.56
N SER A 370 -13.92 -3.34 10.90
CA SER A 370 -13.41 -2.25 10.07
C SER A 370 -13.08 -2.69 8.62
N ILE A 371 -12.98 -1.73 7.71
CA ILE A 371 -12.40 -1.93 6.37
C ILE A 371 -11.01 -1.30 6.32
N VAL A 372 -10.02 -2.04 5.86
CA VAL A 372 -8.63 -1.59 5.70
C VAL A 372 -8.33 -1.37 4.22
N ILE A 373 -7.68 -0.26 3.89
CA ILE A 373 -7.14 0.02 2.54
C ILE A 373 -5.63 0.27 2.59
N ASP A 374 -4.94 0.08 1.47
CA ASP A 374 -3.48 0.14 1.42
C ASP A 374 -2.90 1.55 1.55
N HIS A 375 -3.60 2.53 1.01
CA HIS A 375 -3.20 3.92 1.05
C HIS A 375 -4.38 4.85 0.87
N LYS A 376 -4.24 6.05 1.40
CA LYS A 376 -5.14 7.18 1.14
C LYS A 376 -4.87 7.70 -0.27
N TYR A 377 -5.89 8.17 -0.98
CA TYR A 377 -5.70 8.67 -2.35
C TYR A 377 -6.70 9.76 -2.72
N THR A 378 -6.34 10.53 -3.75
CA THR A 378 -7.26 11.42 -4.45
C THR A 378 -7.25 11.06 -5.93
N SER A 379 -8.42 10.88 -6.51
CA SER A 379 -8.58 10.65 -7.95
C SER A 379 -9.31 11.84 -8.60
N THR A 380 -8.79 12.29 -9.74
CA THR A 380 -9.40 13.31 -10.58
C THR A 380 -9.67 12.72 -11.96
N THR A 381 -10.91 12.78 -12.43
CA THR A 381 -11.29 12.40 -13.79
C THR A 381 -11.76 13.62 -14.55
N ASN A 382 -11.11 13.94 -15.66
CA ASN A 382 -11.53 14.96 -16.61
C ASN A 382 -12.01 14.29 -17.90
N VAL A 383 -13.23 14.59 -18.33
CA VAL A 383 -13.79 14.11 -19.59
C VAL A 383 -14.17 15.30 -20.44
N PHE A 384 -13.51 15.46 -21.58
CA PHE A 384 -13.79 16.47 -22.58
C PHE A 384 -14.61 15.84 -23.70
N LEU A 385 -15.78 16.40 -23.99
CA LEU A 385 -16.64 16.01 -25.10
C LEU A 385 -16.66 17.11 -26.16
N GLU A 386 -16.15 16.80 -27.34
CA GLU A 386 -16.32 17.61 -28.54
C GLU A 386 -17.77 17.53 -29.01
N ILE A 387 -18.40 18.69 -29.18
CA ILE A 387 -19.78 18.77 -29.66
C ILE A 387 -19.75 18.61 -31.19
N PRO A 388 -20.45 17.60 -31.77
CA PRO A 388 -20.42 17.37 -33.21
C PRO A 388 -20.94 18.58 -33.99
N GLU A 389 -20.37 18.82 -35.17
CA GLU A 389 -20.84 19.87 -36.08
C GLU A 389 -22.34 19.71 -36.37
N GLY A 390 -23.08 20.83 -36.32
CA GLY A 390 -24.53 20.83 -36.50
C GLY A 390 -25.32 20.43 -35.25
N TYR A 391 -24.69 20.34 -34.07
CA TYR A 391 -25.36 20.15 -32.78
C TYR A 391 -25.04 21.29 -31.80
N GLU A 392 -25.95 21.51 -30.85
CA GLU A 392 -25.77 22.36 -29.68
C GLU A 392 -26.09 21.60 -28.39
N ILE A 393 -25.56 22.05 -27.26
CA ILE A 393 -25.85 21.45 -25.94
C ILE A 393 -27.24 21.90 -25.47
N SER A 394 -28.20 20.98 -25.41
CA SER A 394 -29.56 21.26 -24.92
C SER A 394 -29.71 21.03 -23.42
N TYR A 395 -28.99 20.06 -22.85
CA TYR A 395 -29.00 19.77 -21.42
C TYR A 395 -27.62 19.34 -20.93
N VAL A 396 -27.25 19.87 -19.76
CA VAL A 396 -26.09 19.46 -18.97
C VAL A 396 -26.61 19.10 -17.59
N PRO A 397 -26.17 17.97 -17.00
CA PRO A 397 -26.55 17.61 -15.64
C PRO A 397 -26.13 18.69 -14.62
N GLU A 398 -26.83 18.72 -13.48
CA GLU A 398 -26.44 19.60 -12.38
C GLU A 398 -25.13 19.13 -11.72
N ASN A 399 -24.35 20.08 -11.22
CA ASN A 399 -23.18 19.78 -10.40
C ASN A 399 -23.60 19.11 -9.10
N SER A 400 -22.80 18.16 -8.60
CA SER A 400 -23.10 17.44 -7.37
C SER A 400 -21.85 17.24 -6.52
N SER A 401 -22.03 17.14 -5.21
CA SER A 401 -20.95 16.89 -4.28
C SER A 401 -21.47 16.30 -2.98
N GLY A 402 -20.63 15.54 -2.29
CA GLY A 402 -20.90 15.03 -0.95
C GLY A 402 -19.61 14.55 -0.30
N SER A 403 -19.46 14.79 0.99
CA SER A 403 -18.21 14.49 1.69
C SER A 403 -18.40 14.26 3.18
N THR A 404 -17.46 13.52 3.74
CA THR A 404 -17.12 13.43 5.17
C THR A 404 -15.63 13.77 5.33
N ASP A 405 -15.12 13.73 6.56
CA ASP A 405 -13.68 13.93 6.79
C ASP A 405 -12.81 12.81 6.19
N PHE A 406 -13.38 11.65 5.87
CA PHE A 406 -12.64 10.46 5.42
C PHE A 406 -12.97 10.00 3.99
N THR A 407 -14.04 10.49 3.37
CA THR A 407 -14.40 10.18 1.97
C THR A 407 -15.15 11.33 1.33
N GLY A 408 -15.05 11.49 0.02
CA GLY A 408 -15.83 12.53 -0.65
C GLY A 408 -15.75 12.50 -2.16
N TYR A 409 -16.65 13.26 -2.78
CA TYR A 409 -16.65 13.49 -4.21
C TYR A 409 -17.18 14.88 -4.59
N ALA A 410 -16.78 15.37 -5.75
CA ALA A 410 -17.36 16.54 -6.42
C ALA A 410 -17.36 16.30 -7.93
N ILE A 411 -18.53 16.47 -8.57
CA ILE A 411 -18.74 16.37 -10.02
C ILE A 411 -19.19 17.75 -10.52
N LYS A 412 -18.46 18.28 -11.50
CA LYS A 412 -18.73 19.59 -12.09
C LYS A 412 -18.70 19.54 -13.61
N TYR A 413 -19.61 20.26 -14.23
CA TYR A 413 -19.65 20.44 -15.68
C TYR A 413 -19.32 21.88 -16.06
N TYR A 414 -18.49 22.04 -17.09
CA TYR A 414 -18.02 23.32 -17.58
C TYR A 414 -18.21 23.40 -19.10
N LYS A 415 -18.97 24.40 -19.56
CA LYS A 415 -19.05 24.75 -20.99
C LYS A 415 -17.84 25.59 -21.34
N GLU A 416 -16.74 24.94 -21.73
CA GLU A 416 -15.46 25.59 -22.06
C GLU A 416 -15.60 26.47 -23.31
N SER A 417 -16.39 26.02 -24.29
CA SER A 417 -16.79 26.80 -25.46
C SER A 417 -18.09 26.24 -26.05
N ALA A 418 -18.57 26.81 -27.16
CA ALA A 418 -19.73 26.27 -27.89
C ALA A 418 -19.48 24.84 -28.41
N GLY A 419 -18.22 24.49 -28.72
CA GLY A 419 -17.83 23.20 -29.29
C GLY A 419 -17.24 22.22 -28.29
N LEU A 420 -17.14 22.56 -27.00
CA LEU A 420 -16.43 21.74 -26.01
C LEU A 420 -17.09 21.80 -24.64
N LEU A 421 -17.47 20.63 -24.12
CA LEU A 421 -17.97 20.44 -22.76
C LEU A 421 -16.96 19.63 -21.96
N ARG A 422 -16.67 20.05 -20.72
CA ARG A 422 -15.82 19.30 -19.79
C ARG A 422 -16.63 18.85 -18.57
N MET A 423 -16.46 17.59 -18.18
CA MET A 423 -16.84 17.08 -16.87
C MET A 423 -15.58 16.86 -16.05
N GLU A 424 -15.57 17.34 -14.82
CA GLU A 424 -14.53 17.08 -13.82
C GLU A 424 -15.16 16.33 -12.66
N GLU A 425 -14.56 15.23 -12.26
CA GLU A 425 -14.93 14.50 -11.07
C GLU A 425 -13.69 14.34 -10.17
N GLN A 426 -13.78 14.79 -8.93
CA GLN A 426 -12.78 14.52 -7.90
C GLN A 426 -13.35 13.58 -6.85
N VAL A 427 -12.54 12.65 -6.37
CA VAL A 427 -12.89 11.66 -5.33
C VAL A 427 -11.71 11.52 -4.39
N TYR A 428 -11.95 11.34 -3.10
CA TYR A 428 -10.88 10.96 -2.17
C TYR A 428 -11.32 9.89 -1.18
N GLU A 429 -10.35 9.11 -0.73
CA GLU A 429 -10.42 8.27 0.46
C GLU A 429 -9.26 8.63 1.39
N ASP A 430 -9.57 9.01 2.63
CA ASP A 430 -8.64 9.59 3.60
C ASP A 430 -8.61 8.77 4.91
N TYR A 431 -8.67 7.45 4.77
CA TYR A 431 -8.51 6.50 5.87
C TYR A 431 -7.56 5.38 5.46
N LEU A 432 -6.88 4.76 6.43
CA LEU A 432 -6.29 3.43 6.23
C LEU A 432 -7.17 2.34 6.83
N GLU A 433 -7.98 2.69 7.82
CA GLU A 433 -8.96 1.84 8.48
C GLU A 433 -10.25 2.64 8.70
N LEU A 434 -11.37 2.13 8.18
CA LEU A 434 -12.71 2.69 8.32
C LEU A 434 -13.48 1.86 9.34
N SER A 435 -13.81 2.45 10.49
CA SER A 435 -14.58 1.77 11.54
C SER A 435 -16.06 1.57 11.15
N PRO A 436 -16.76 0.58 11.74
CA PRO A 436 -18.17 0.32 11.47
C PRO A 436 -19.10 1.54 11.66
N ASP A 437 -18.81 2.39 12.64
CA ASP A 437 -19.58 3.61 12.92
C ASP A 437 -19.63 4.58 11.72
N ASN A 438 -18.64 4.50 10.83
CA ASN A 438 -18.53 5.35 9.65
C ASN A 438 -19.16 4.73 8.38
N PHE A 439 -19.61 3.48 8.42
CA PHE A 439 -20.13 2.78 7.22
C PHE A 439 -21.40 3.42 6.65
N SER A 440 -22.30 3.91 7.51
CA SER A 440 -23.51 4.59 7.02
C SER A 440 -23.15 5.85 6.24
N ALA A 441 -22.30 6.70 6.83
CA ALA A 441 -21.89 7.95 6.19
C ALA A 441 -21.09 7.70 4.89
N TRP A 442 -20.21 6.69 4.87
CA TRP A 442 -19.51 6.27 3.65
C TRP A 442 -20.49 5.82 2.56
N ASN A 443 -21.45 4.96 2.90
CA ASN A 443 -22.48 4.47 1.99
C ASN A 443 -23.38 5.60 1.45
N ASP A 444 -23.71 6.59 2.27
CA ASP A 444 -24.54 7.73 1.87
C ASP A 444 -23.81 8.61 0.84
N VAL A 445 -22.52 8.89 1.03
CA VAL A 445 -21.69 9.60 0.04
C VAL A 445 -21.63 8.81 -1.28
N ARG A 446 -21.39 7.49 -1.22
CA ARG A 446 -21.33 6.64 -2.41
C ARG A 446 -22.66 6.55 -3.15
N LYS A 447 -23.77 6.44 -2.43
CA LYS A 447 -25.11 6.46 -3.02
C LYS A 447 -25.41 7.79 -3.70
N SER A 448 -25.04 8.91 -3.07
CA SER A 448 -25.26 10.24 -3.65
C SER A 448 -24.47 10.42 -4.95
N ARG A 449 -23.19 10.00 -4.95
CA ARG A 449 -22.34 9.97 -6.15
C ARG A 449 -22.91 9.09 -7.26
N ALA A 450 -23.38 7.90 -6.92
CA ALA A 450 -23.92 6.94 -7.88
C ALA A 450 -25.17 7.46 -8.63
N ASN A 451 -25.96 8.35 -8.01
CA ASN A 451 -27.10 8.97 -8.68
C ASN A 451 -26.68 9.87 -9.85
N SER A 452 -25.54 10.57 -9.75
CA SER A 452 -25.04 11.40 -10.85
C SER A 452 -24.58 10.57 -12.05
N TYR A 453 -24.19 9.32 -11.84
CA TYR A 453 -23.63 8.46 -12.89
C TYR A 453 -24.68 7.93 -13.87
N SER A 454 -25.98 8.08 -13.57
CA SER A 454 -27.08 7.81 -14.52
C SER A 454 -27.43 9.01 -15.40
N GLU A 455 -26.92 10.20 -15.09
CA GLU A 455 -27.20 11.41 -15.85
C GLU A 455 -26.56 11.36 -17.24
N VAL A 456 -27.21 12.00 -18.21
CA VAL A 456 -26.76 12.08 -19.59
C VAL A 456 -26.76 13.53 -20.06
N VAL A 457 -25.75 13.90 -20.84
CA VAL A 457 -25.74 15.14 -21.60
C VAL A 457 -26.60 14.94 -22.84
N ILE A 458 -27.41 15.95 -23.18
CA ILE A 458 -28.24 15.93 -24.38
C ILE A 458 -27.72 17.00 -25.33
N LEU A 459 -27.47 16.59 -26.58
CA LEU A 459 -27.12 17.47 -27.68
C LEU A 459 -28.27 17.47 -28.67
N LYS A 460 -28.67 18.64 -29.16
CA LYS A 460 -29.76 18.81 -30.11
C LYS A 460 -29.23 19.30 -31.45
N LYS A 461 -29.74 18.73 -32.53
CA LYS A 461 -29.38 19.15 -33.89
C LYS A 461 -29.87 20.58 -34.16
N LEU A 462 -28.99 21.40 -34.70
CA LEU A 462 -29.30 22.73 -35.19
C LEU A 462 -30.27 22.64 -36.37
N LYS A 463 -31.20 23.58 -36.43
CA LYS A 463 -32.24 23.66 -37.47
C LYS A 463 -31.73 24.28 -38.76
#